data_AF-A0A8H6FIU7-F1
#
_entry.id   AF-A0A8H6FIU7-F1
#
_cell.length_a   1.000
_cell.length_b   1.000
_cell.length_c   1.000
_cell.angle_alpha   90.00
_cell.angle_beta   90.00
_cell.angle_gamma   90.00
#
_symmetry.space_group_name_H-M   'P 1'
#
loop_
_entity.id
_entity.type
_entity.pdbx_description
1 polymer ?
#
loop_
_entity_poly.entity_id
_entity_poly.type
_entity_poly.pdbx_seq_one_letter_code
_entity_poly.pdbx_strand_id
1 'polypeptide(L)'
;MLDGLVPFIFTFFKDVHYLEVLAGCMTRLTRLLPEDTVSTALARAFSDTTERTDRAVLQIAESSFTSCPAQSVDPVDLGLRQLYAYAMRHYPQMPKSPKPSTRREIMMRPTTHADPTVLREFAELAERLGFESPEIADLKQYPTLIKCKEQVSSRVASDD
;
A
#
# COMPACT_ATOMS: atom_id res chain seq x y z
N MET A 1 30.58 -2.40 -26.23
CA MET A 1 30.05 -1.21 -26.95
C MET A 1 28.54 -1.26 -26.76
N LEU A 2 28.01 -0.48 -25.82
CA LEU A 2 26.57 -0.34 -25.66
C LEU A 2 26.17 0.77 -26.62
N ASP A 3 25.51 0.43 -27.72
CA ASP A 3 24.81 1.43 -28.52
C ASP A 3 23.82 2.11 -27.58
N GLY A 4 24.11 3.37 -27.28
CA GLY A 4 23.35 4.21 -26.37
C GLY A 4 21.96 4.45 -26.92
N LEU A 5 21.06 3.49 -26.68
CA LEU A 5 19.64 3.72 -26.73
C LEU A 5 19.37 4.81 -25.69
N VAL A 6 19.33 6.06 -26.15
CA VAL A 6 18.76 7.16 -25.36
C VAL A 6 17.39 6.63 -24.92
N PRO A 7 17.17 6.38 -23.62
CA PRO A 7 15.83 6.04 -23.16
C PRO A 7 14.98 7.21 -23.61
N PHE A 8 14.06 6.96 -24.55
CA PHE A 8 13.21 8.02 -25.08
C PHE A 8 12.58 8.72 -23.87
N ILE A 9 12.59 10.05 -23.84
CA ILE A 9 11.99 10.81 -22.73
C ILE A 9 10.52 10.39 -22.50
N PHE A 10 9.86 9.91 -23.56
CA PHE A 10 8.56 9.26 -23.52
C PHE A 10 8.50 7.99 -22.66
N THR A 11 9.46 7.06 -22.79
CA THR A 11 9.57 5.87 -21.93
C THR A 11 9.88 6.26 -20.49
N PHE A 12 10.72 7.27 -20.27
CA PHE A 12 10.95 7.81 -18.92
C PHE A 12 9.66 8.28 -18.25
N PHE A 13 8.80 9.05 -18.94
CA PHE A 13 7.52 9.48 -18.37
C PHE A 13 6.58 8.30 -18.08
N LYS A 14 6.61 7.24 -18.88
CA LYS A 14 5.85 6.01 -18.59
C LYS A 14 6.36 5.32 -17.33
N ASP A 15 7.68 5.23 -17.16
CA ASP A 15 8.28 4.63 -15.98
C ASP A 15 7.98 5.45 -14.72
N VAL A 16 8.08 6.79 -14.80
CA VAL A 16 7.69 7.70 -13.71
C VAL A 16 6.21 7.52 -13.36
N HIS A 17 5.33 7.47 -14.36
CA HIS A 17 3.90 7.26 -14.13
C HIS A 17 3.62 5.90 -13.48
N TYR A 18 4.33 4.85 -13.90
CA TYR A 18 4.24 3.55 -13.26
C TYR A 18 4.63 3.62 -11.78
N LEU A 19 5.74 4.28 -11.44
CA LEU A 19 6.15 4.47 -10.04
C LEU A 19 5.12 5.28 -9.23
N GLU A 20 4.49 6.29 -9.82
CA GLU A 20 3.39 7.03 -9.19
C GLU A 20 2.19 6.13 -8.86
N VAL A 21 1.85 5.21 -9.77
CA VAL A 21 0.78 4.22 -9.55
C VAL A 21 1.13 3.32 -8.37
N LEU A 22 2.36 2.80 -8.30
CA LEU A 22 2.82 1.97 -7.18
C LEU A 22 2.79 2.74 -5.86
N ALA A 23 3.31 3.96 -5.83
CA ALA A 23 3.24 4.82 -4.66
C ALA A 23 1.78 5.06 -4.22
N GLY A 24 0.87 5.18 -5.19
CA GLY A 24 -0.57 5.24 -4.94
C GLY A 24 -1.13 4.00 -4.24
N CYS A 25 -0.68 2.79 -4.60
CA CYS A 25 -1.05 1.57 -3.88
C CYS A 25 -0.63 1.63 -2.41
N MET A 26 0.61 2.06 -2.15
CA MET A 26 1.18 2.14 -0.80
C MET A 26 0.41 3.09 0.13
N THR A 27 -0.18 4.16 -0.41
CA THR A 27 -1.03 5.09 0.39
C THR A 27 -2.28 4.44 0.98
N ARG A 28 -2.61 3.21 0.60
CA ARG A 28 -3.66 2.43 1.26
C ARG A 28 -3.24 1.98 2.66
N LEU A 29 -1.95 1.74 2.89
CA LEU A 29 -1.42 1.25 4.17
C LEU A 29 -1.12 2.36 5.18
N THR A 30 -1.17 3.63 4.78
CA THR A 30 -0.81 4.74 5.68
C THR A 30 -1.47 6.04 5.27
N ARG A 31 -1.80 6.88 6.25
CA ARG A 31 -2.18 8.27 6.02
C ARG A 31 -0.94 9.15 5.84
N LEU A 32 -0.92 9.88 4.72
CA LEU A 32 0.07 10.91 4.43
C LEU A 32 -0.25 12.24 5.14
N LEU A 33 0.75 12.83 5.79
CA LEU A 33 0.75 14.23 6.23
C LEU A 33 1.29 15.15 5.10
N PRO A 34 1.11 16.49 5.18
CA PRO A 34 1.51 17.40 4.09
C PRO A 34 2.99 17.35 3.70
N GLU A 35 3.87 17.05 4.67
CA GLU A 35 5.32 16.97 4.49
C GLU A 35 5.79 15.51 4.24
N ASP A 36 4.90 14.53 4.29
CA ASP A 36 5.24 13.12 4.22
C ASP A 36 5.42 12.65 2.76
N THR A 37 6.52 11.94 2.53
CA THR A 37 6.56 10.96 1.45
C THR A 37 5.86 9.68 1.87
N VAL A 38 5.50 8.82 0.91
CA VAL A 38 4.96 7.48 1.20
C VAL A 38 5.91 6.68 2.10
N SER A 39 7.20 6.73 1.81
CA SER A 39 8.23 6.00 2.56
C SER A 39 8.36 6.53 3.99
N THR A 40 8.37 7.85 4.20
CA THR A 40 8.46 8.43 5.56
C THR A 40 7.20 8.16 6.38
N ALA A 41 6.02 8.20 5.76
CA ALA A 41 4.77 7.86 6.43
C ALA A 41 4.70 6.39 6.85
N LEU A 42 5.23 5.47 6.02
CA LEU A 42 5.33 4.05 6.36
C LEU A 42 6.44 3.77 7.37
N ALA A 43 7.58 4.46 7.28
CA ALA A 43 8.64 4.35 8.28
C ALA A 43 8.16 4.76 9.68
N ARG A 44 7.34 5.81 9.78
CA ARG A 44 6.67 6.20 11.04
C ARG A 44 5.67 5.16 11.53
N ALA A 45 5.08 4.38 10.64
CA ALA A 45 4.19 3.28 10.98
C ALA A 45 4.96 2.00 11.36
N PHE A 46 6.30 1.98 11.25
CA PHE A 46 7.07 0.80 11.62
C PHE A 46 7.14 0.67 13.15
N SER A 47 6.74 -0.49 13.67
CA SER A 47 6.67 -0.77 15.10
C SER A 47 8.00 -1.30 15.60
N ASP A 48 8.70 -0.48 16.38
CA ASP A 48 10.02 -0.76 16.95
C ASP A 48 9.89 -1.53 18.27
N THR A 49 9.16 -2.64 18.24
CA THR A 49 9.12 -3.55 19.40
C THR A 49 10.52 -4.13 19.62
N THR A 50 10.99 -4.12 20.86
CA THR A 50 12.36 -4.53 21.25
C THR A 50 12.74 -5.96 20.85
N GLU A 51 11.76 -6.82 20.53
CA GLU A 51 11.97 -8.17 19.99
C GLU A 51 12.22 -8.21 18.47
N ARG A 52 11.94 -7.11 17.76
CA ARG A 52 12.04 -6.97 16.30
C ARG A 52 13.25 -6.12 15.87
N THR A 53 13.82 -5.35 16.79
CA THR A 53 14.97 -4.47 16.52
C THR A 53 16.22 -5.22 16.08
N ASP A 54 16.36 -6.51 16.41
CA ASP A 54 17.52 -7.34 16.03
C ASP A 54 17.29 -8.18 14.76
N ARG A 55 16.07 -8.19 14.21
CA ARG A 55 15.64 -9.15 13.19
C ARG A 55 14.70 -8.52 12.16
N ALA A 56 15.10 -8.58 10.90
CA ALA A 56 14.25 -8.21 9.76
C ALA A 56 13.47 -9.44 9.25
N VAL A 57 12.23 -9.25 8.83
CA VAL A 57 11.41 -10.29 8.20
C VAL A 57 11.59 -10.21 6.69
N LEU A 58 11.91 -11.35 6.06
CA LEU A 58 12.06 -11.49 4.62
C LEU A 58 11.11 -12.55 4.08
N GLN A 59 10.27 -12.16 3.13
CA GLN A 59 9.43 -13.04 2.33
C GLN A 59 10.28 -13.73 1.27
N ILE A 60 10.34 -15.06 1.33
CA ILE A 60 11.11 -15.90 0.40
C ILE A 60 10.21 -16.60 -0.64
N ALA A 61 8.92 -16.74 -0.32
CA ALA A 61 7.86 -17.18 -1.23
C ALA A 61 6.53 -16.55 -0.80
N GLU A 62 5.47 -16.69 -1.61
CA GLU A 62 4.17 -16.03 -1.38
C GLU A 62 3.66 -16.15 0.05
N SER A 63 3.75 -17.34 0.64
CA SER A 63 3.31 -17.62 2.01
C SER A 63 4.43 -17.92 2.99
N SER A 64 5.70 -17.80 2.58
CA SER A 64 6.85 -18.25 3.38
C SER A 64 7.80 -17.11 3.72
N PHE A 65 8.18 -17.03 4.99
CA PHE A 65 8.98 -15.96 5.55
C PHE A 65 10.17 -16.53 6.33
N THR A 66 11.27 -15.79 6.32
CA THR A 66 12.45 -16.06 7.13
C THR A 66 12.82 -14.80 7.93
N SER A 67 13.59 -14.99 9.00
CA SER A 67 14.13 -13.91 9.80
C SER A 67 15.63 -13.76 9.51
N CYS A 68 16.05 -12.53 9.23
CA CYS A 68 17.43 -12.17 8.96
C CYS A 68 17.95 -11.27 10.09
N PRO A 69 19.22 -11.42 10.54
CA PRO A 69 19.81 -10.50 11.51
C PRO A 69 19.83 -9.06 10.96
N ALA A 70 19.27 -8.10 11.71
CA ALA A 70 19.17 -6.69 11.33
C ALA A 70 20.53 -5.97 11.26
N GLN A 71 21.61 -6.60 11.75
CA GLN A 71 22.97 -6.05 11.73
C GLN A 71 23.53 -5.78 10.32
N SER A 72 22.88 -6.32 9.27
CA SER A 72 23.31 -6.17 7.87
C SER A 72 22.32 -5.43 6.98
N VAL A 73 21.09 -5.22 7.42
CA VAL A 73 20.00 -4.68 6.58
C VAL A 73 19.04 -3.86 7.46
N ASP A 74 18.71 -2.65 7.02
CA ASP A 74 17.65 -1.83 7.62
C ASP A 74 16.28 -2.54 7.45
N PRO A 75 15.61 -2.95 8.54
CA PRO A 75 14.31 -3.62 8.48
C PRO A 75 13.23 -2.78 7.80
N VAL A 76 13.29 -1.45 7.93
CA VAL A 76 12.31 -0.53 7.32
C VAL A 76 12.50 -0.52 5.81
N ASP A 77 13.72 -0.29 5.32
CA ASP A 77 14.02 -0.31 3.89
C ASP A 77 13.70 -1.68 3.26
N LEU A 78 14.04 -2.78 3.95
CA LEU A 78 13.73 -4.13 3.48
C LEU A 78 12.22 -4.37 3.41
N GLY A 79 11.47 -3.92 4.42
CA GLY A 79 10.01 -4.00 4.45
C GLY A 79 9.38 -3.19 3.32
N LEU A 80 9.84 -1.95 3.10
CA LEU A 80 9.37 -1.08 2.02
C LEU A 80 9.59 -1.72 0.64
N ARG A 81 10.77 -2.30 0.38
CA ARG A 81 11.06 -2.99 -0.88
C ARG A 81 10.13 -4.17 -1.13
N GLN A 82 9.82 -4.96 -0.11
CA GLN A 82 8.89 -6.08 -0.22
C GLN A 82 7.45 -5.61 -0.52
N LEU A 83 7.01 -4.53 0.12
CA LEU A 83 5.71 -3.91 -0.18
C LEU A 83 5.64 -3.35 -1.60
N TYR A 84 6.71 -2.70 -2.08
CA TYR A 84 6.79 -2.26 -3.49
C TYR A 84 6.80 -3.46 -4.45
N ALA A 85 7.50 -4.55 -4.12
CA ALA A 85 7.47 -5.77 -4.93
C ALA A 85 6.06 -6.36 -5.04
N TYR A 86 5.32 -6.39 -3.93
CA TYR A 86 3.92 -6.78 -3.92
C TYR A 86 3.06 -5.84 -4.77
N ALA A 87 3.24 -4.52 -4.62
CA ALA A 87 2.54 -3.51 -5.42
C ALA A 87 2.83 -3.68 -6.92
N MET A 88 4.08 -3.91 -7.33
CA MET A 88 4.44 -4.14 -8.72
C MET A 88 3.70 -5.33 -9.33
N ARG A 89 3.48 -6.39 -8.55
CA ARG A 89 2.77 -7.58 -9.01
C ARG A 89 1.26 -7.36 -9.13
N HIS A 90 0.69 -6.52 -8.27
CA HIS A 90 -0.76 -6.44 -8.04
C HIS A 90 -1.36 -5.05 -8.29
N TYR A 91 -0.60 -4.09 -8.84
CA TYR A 91 -1.08 -2.71 -9.05
C TYR A 91 -2.38 -2.62 -9.86
N PRO A 92 -2.69 -3.48 -10.87
CA PRO A 92 -3.95 -3.38 -11.59
C PRO A 92 -5.15 -3.71 -10.69
N GLN A 93 -4.96 -4.54 -9.66
CA GLN A 93 -5.99 -4.94 -8.69
C GLN A 93 -5.99 -4.07 -7.43
N MET A 94 -5.04 -3.14 -7.27
CA MET A 94 -4.92 -2.29 -6.09
C MET A 94 -4.81 -0.79 -6.43
N PRO A 95 -5.66 -0.23 -7.30
CA PRO A 95 -5.59 1.19 -7.61
C PRO A 95 -5.67 2.01 -6.33
N LYS A 96 -5.02 3.18 -6.28
CA LYS A 96 -5.11 4.11 -5.14
C LYS A 96 -6.56 4.31 -4.71
N SER A 97 -6.81 4.40 -3.40
CA SER A 97 -8.17 4.68 -2.91
C SER A 97 -8.69 5.98 -3.54
N PRO A 98 -9.88 6.00 -4.17
CA PRO A 98 -10.44 7.24 -4.67
C PRO A 98 -10.68 8.17 -3.48
N LYS A 99 -9.89 9.25 -3.39
CA LYS A 99 -10.27 10.38 -2.55
C LYS A 99 -11.39 11.09 -3.31
N PRO A 100 -12.59 11.26 -2.76
CA PRO A 100 -13.64 12.01 -3.43
C PRO A 100 -13.24 13.50 -3.43
N SER A 101 -12.54 13.96 -4.46
CA SER A 101 -12.21 15.38 -4.64
C SER A 101 -13.35 16.14 -5.32
N THR A 102 -14.18 15.50 -6.15
CA THR A 102 -15.36 16.15 -6.73
C THR A 102 -16.36 15.14 -7.33
N ARG A 103 -17.66 15.48 -7.30
CA ARG A 103 -18.77 14.67 -7.86
C ARG A 103 -18.57 14.29 -9.34
N ARG A 104 -17.85 15.09 -10.11
CA ARG A 104 -17.57 14.85 -11.55
C ARG A 104 -16.50 13.78 -11.80
N GLU A 105 -15.51 13.63 -10.90
CA GLU A 105 -14.48 12.58 -11.05
C GLU A 105 -15.02 11.17 -10.75
N ILE A 106 -16.04 11.10 -9.87
CA ILE A 106 -16.76 9.86 -9.54
C ILE A 106 -17.48 9.29 -10.76
N MET A 107 -17.95 10.14 -11.68
CA MET A 107 -18.79 9.74 -12.82
C MET A 107 -17.98 9.38 -14.08
N MET A 108 -16.68 9.69 -14.14
CA MET A 108 -15.85 9.54 -15.35
C MET A 108 -14.80 8.42 -15.28
N ARG A 109 -14.54 7.83 -14.11
CA ARG A 109 -13.62 6.69 -14.01
C ARG A 109 -14.43 5.38 -14.06
N PRO A 110 -14.10 4.43 -14.96
CA PRO A 110 -14.52 3.05 -14.76
C PRO A 110 -14.04 2.69 -13.35
N THR A 111 -14.95 2.33 -12.45
CA THR A 111 -14.56 1.86 -11.13
C THR A 111 -13.90 0.50 -11.30
N THR A 112 -12.60 0.49 -11.63
CA THR A 112 -11.74 -0.65 -11.37
C THR A 112 -11.69 -0.78 -9.85
N HIS A 113 -12.70 -1.45 -9.30
CA HIS A 113 -12.77 -1.73 -7.89
C HIS A 113 -11.55 -2.57 -7.54
N ALA A 114 -10.81 -2.13 -6.52
CA ALA A 114 -9.69 -2.89 -6.02
C ALA A 114 -10.18 -4.27 -5.55
N ASP A 115 -9.39 -5.32 -5.83
CA ASP A 115 -9.71 -6.67 -5.38
C ASP A 115 -9.58 -6.70 -3.84
N PRO A 116 -10.67 -6.99 -3.11
CA PRO A 116 -10.65 -7.04 -1.66
C PRO A 116 -9.64 -8.04 -1.09
N THR A 117 -9.43 -9.17 -1.76
CA THR A 117 -8.53 -10.24 -1.32
C THR A 117 -7.08 -9.75 -1.37
N VAL A 118 -6.70 -9.15 -2.51
CA VAL A 118 -5.36 -8.62 -2.73
C VAL A 118 -5.05 -7.49 -1.74
N LEU A 119 -6.04 -6.65 -1.41
CA LEU A 119 -5.90 -5.60 -0.40
C LEU A 119 -5.70 -6.14 1.02
N ARG A 120 -6.42 -7.20 1.39
CA ARG A 120 -6.26 -7.85 2.70
C ARG A 120 -4.88 -8.50 2.81
N GLU A 121 -4.47 -9.24 1.79
CA GLU A 121 -3.14 -9.86 1.72
C GLU A 121 -2.02 -8.81 1.78
N PHE A 122 -2.23 -7.64 1.16
CA PHE A 122 -1.28 -6.53 1.24
C PHE A 122 -1.13 -6.00 2.67
N ALA A 123 -2.24 -5.87 3.40
CA ALA A 123 -2.23 -5.43 4.79
C ALA A 123 -1.65 -6.49 5.74
N GLU A 124 -1.94 -7.78 5.50
CA GLU A 124 -1.33 -8.90 6.23
C GLU A 124 0.19 -8.96 6.02
N LEU A 125 0.64 -8.71 4.80
CA LEU A 125 2.07 -8.60 4.49
C LEU A 125 2.69 -7.42 5.26
N ALA A 126 2.08 -6.23 5.22
CA ALA A 126 2.58 -5.06 5.93
C ALA A 126 2.74 -5.29 7.45
N GLU A 127 1.72 -5.88 8.08
CA GLU A 127 1.76 -6.23 9.51
C GLU A 127 2.86 -7.25 9.83
N ARG A 128 3.00 -8.29 8.98
CA ARG A 128 4.08 -9.29 9.12
C ARG A 128 5.47 -8.70 8.94
N LEU A 129 5.61 -7.66 8.13
CA LEU A 129 6.87 -6.94 7.95
C LEU A 129 7.16 -5.95 9.10
N GLY A 130 6.17 -5.64 9.94
CA GLY A 130 6.32 -4.78 11.12
C GLY A 130 5.74 -3.38 10.97
N PHE A 131 4.96 -3.13 9.92
CA PHE A 131 4.22 -1.88 9.76
C PHE A 131 2.86 -1.99 10.44
N GLU A 132 2.56 -0.99 11.27
CA GLU A 132 1.34 -0.88 12.06
C GLU A 132 0.72 0.50 11.85
N SER A 133 -0.49 0.52 11.32
CA SER A 133 -1.29 1.73 11.14
C SER A 133 -2.77 1.41 11.26
N PRO A 134 -3.62 2.40 11.59
CA PRO A 134 -5.07 2.22 11.55
C PRO A 134 -5.55 1.75 10.16
N GLU A 135 -4.94 2.24 9.09
CA GLU A 135 -5.30 1.87 7.72
C GLU A 135 -5.00 0.39 7.43
N ILE A 136 -3.87 -0.15 7.93
CA ILE A 136 -3.54 -1.58 7.83
C ILE A 136 -4.58 -2.41 8.57
N ALA A 137 -4.96 -2.02 9.80
CA ALA A 137 -5.97 -2.72 10.57
C ALA A 137 -7.35 -2.72 9.88
N ASP A 138 -7.76 -1.58 9.33
CA ASP A 138 -9.02 -1.44 8.58
C ASP A 138 -9.02 -2.27 7.30
N LEU A 139 -7.91 -2.28 6.54
CA LEU A 139 -7.78 -3.06 5.30
C LEU A 139 -7.88 -4.56 5.53
N LYS A 140 -7.35 -5.07 6.65
CA LYS A 140 -7.50 -6.49 6.99
C LYS A 140 -8.95 -6.92 7.15
N GLN A 141 -9.82 -5.99 7.55
CA GLN A 141 -11.25 -6.22 7.74
C GLN A 141 -12.10 -5.84 6.51
N TYR A 142 -11.50 -5.49 5.38
CA TYR A 142 -12.19 -5.12 4.15
C TYR A 142 -12.75 -6.36 3.41
N PRO A 143 -13.97 -6.32 2.81
CA PRO A 143 -14.90 -5.19 2.70
C PRO A 143 -15.93 -5.11 3.85
N THR A 144 -15.79 -5.93 4.89
CA THR A 144 -16.76 -6.07 5.99
C THR A 144 -17.09 -4.73 6.69
N LEU A 145 -16.15 -3.80 6.79
CA LEU A 145 -16.37 -2.47 7.36
C LEU A 145 -17.18 -1.51 6.47
N ILE A 146 -17.19 -1.69 5.15
CA ILE A 146 -18.03 -0.87 4.24
C ILE A 146 -19.50 -1.20 4.45
N LYS A 147 -19.85 -2.48 4.57
CA LYS A 147 -21.24 -2.91 4.79
C LYS A 147 -21.83 -2.31 6.08
N CYS A 148 -21.05 -2.21 7.15
CA CYS A 148 -21.50 -1.60 8.41
C CYS A 148 -21.68 -0.07 8.29
N LYS A 149 -20.78 0.65 7.61
CA LYS A 149 -20.92 2.11 7.42
C LYS A 149 -22.09 2.48 6.50
N GLU A 150 -22.33 1.72 5.45
CA GLU A 150 -23.49 1.93 4.55
C GLU A 150 -24.82 1.66 5.27
N GLN A 151 -24.90 0.62 6.10
CA GLN A 151 -26.11 0.34 6.89
C GLN A 151 -26.41 1.42 7.94
N VAL A 152 -25.38 1.98 8.59
CA VAL A 152 -25.56 3.09 9.54
C VAL A 152 -26.02 4.37 8.82
N SER A 153 -25.46 4.69 7.65
CA SER A 153 -25.89 5.87 6.87
C SER A 153 -27.31 5.76 6.33
N SER A 154 -27.79 4.54 6.02
CA SER A 154 -29.17 4.31 5.55
C SER A 154 -30.24 4.44 6.66
N ARG A 155 -29.87 4.17 7.92
CA ARG A 155 -30.76 4.30 9.07
C ARG A 155 -30.91 5.74 9.54
N VAL A 156 -29.87 6.57 9.37
CA VAL A 156 -29.92 8.00 9.73
C VAL A 156 -30.73 8.82 8.72
N ALA A 157 -30.83 8.37 7.46
CA ALA A 157 -31.62 9.05 6.42
C ALA A 157 -33.13 8.71 6.43
N SER A 158 -33.59 7.89 7.37
CA SER A 158 -35.00 7.49 7.51
C SER A 158 -35.69 8.07 8.76
N ASP A 159 -34.99 8.92 9.51
CA ASP A 159 -35.49 9.59 10.73
C ASP A 159 -35.64 11.13 10.56
N ASP A 160 -35.65 11.64 9.33
CA ASP A 160 -36.07 13.02 8.95
C ASP A 160 -37.27 12.97 7.98
#